data_AF-S6A4N7-F1
#
_entry.id   AF-S6A4N7-F1
#
_cell.length_a   1.000
_cell.length_b   1.000
_cell.length_c   1.000
_cell.angle_alpha   90.00
_cell.angle_beta   90.00
_cell.angle_gamma   90.00
#
_symmetry.space_group_name_H-M   'P 1'
#
loop_
_entity.id
_entity.type
_entity.pdbx_description
1 polymer ?
#
loop_
_entity_poly.entity_id
_entity_poly.type
_entity_poly.pdbx_seq_one_letter_code
_entity_poly.pdbx_strand_id
1 'polypeptide(L)'
;MSYDYSKVDVKRWKNREKGVWRYKELLPNVTRIISLKEGGTPLVRAKLSEELGIDVFIKDETRNPTGSFRDRLATVGVSYGLPYAGNGFIVASDGNAAASLAAYAARANKEAFVVVPKKLTRESSFR
;
A
#
# COMPACT_ATOMS: atom_id res chain seq x y z
N MET A 1 14.79 -16.99 1.28
CA MET A 1 14.27 -16.63 2.61
C MET A 1 13.21 -17.64 2.98
N SER A 2 13.36 -18.36 4.09
CA SER A 2 12.31 -19.21 4.65
C SER A 2 11.57 -18.42 5.73
N TYR A 3 10.23 -18.40 5.67
CA TYR A 3 9.42 -17.75 6.70
C TYR A 3 8.99 -18.79 7.74
N ASP A 4 9.43 -18.62 8.98
CA ASP A 4 9.00 -19.43 10.11
C ASP A 4 7.76 -18.82 10.76
N TYR A 5 6.58 -19.22 10.29
CA TYR A 5 5.32 -18.72 10.82
C TYR A 5 4.90 -19.37 12.15
N SER A 6 5.60 -20.42 12.61
CA SER A 6 5.25 -21.12 13.86
C SER A 6 5.33 -20.23 15.10
N LYS A 7 6.10 -19.13 15.01
CA LYS A 7 6.31 -18.15 16.08
C LYS A 7 5.38 -16.94 16.00
N VAL A 8 4.47 -16.88 15.02
CA VAL A 8 3.57 -15.74 14.83
C VAL A 8 2.42 -15.83 15.84
N ASP A 9 2.45 -14.93 16.82
CA ASP A 9 1.35 -14.76 17.78
C ASP A 9 0.36 -13.71 17.28
N VAL A 10 -0.72 -14.19 16.64
CA VAL A 10 -1.80 -13.36 16.07
C VAL A 10 -2.55 -12.53 17.12
N LYS A 11 -2.50 -12.93 18.41
CA LYS A 11 -3.20 -12.20 19.48
C LYS A 11 -2.60 -10.80 19.67
N ARG A 12 -1.31 -10.63 19.36
CA ARG A 12 -0.59 -9.33 19.44
C ARG A 12 -1.17 -8.26 18.53
N TRP A 13 -1.81 -8.65 17.43
CA TRP A 13 -2.34 -7.68 16.46
C TRP A 13 -3.56 -6.92 16.96
N LYS A 14 -4.30 -7.47 17.94
CA LYS A 14 -5.46 -6.79 18.54
C LYS A 14 -5.10 -5.46 19.19
N ASN A 15 -3.91 -5.39 19.79
CA ASN A 15 -3.44 -4.23 20.56
C ASN A 15 -2.62 -3.23 19.74
N ARG A 16 -2.49 -3.43 18.43
CA ARG A 16 -1.73 -2.53 17.54
C ARG A 16 -2.64 -1.57 16.81
N GLU A 17 -2.12 -0.40 16.44
CA GLU A 17 -2.81 0.51 15.50
C GLU A 17 -3.23 -0.27 14.24
N LYS A 18 -4.37 0.09 13.66
CA LYS A 18 -4.81 -0.50 12.39
C LYS A 18 -3.89 -0.01 11.28
N GLY A 19 -3.51 -0.90 10.37
CA GLY A 19 -2.64 -0.55 9.25
C GLY A 19 -1.89 -1.77 8.71
N VAL A 20 -1.04 -1.57 7.70
CA VAL A 20 -0.20 -2.64 7.13
C VAL A 20 0.78 -3.17 8.17
N TRP A 21 1.47 -2.29 8.89
CA TRP A 21 2.49 -2.64 9.87
C TRP A 21 1.98 -3.31 11.15
N ARG A 22 0.64 -3.40 11.32
CA ARG A 22 0.02 -4.28 12.32
C ARG A 22 0.55 -5.71 12.19
N TYR A 23 0.80 -6.17 10.96
CA TYR A 23 1.19 -7.53 10.60
C TYR A 23 2.70 -7.69 10.36
N LYS A 24 3.55 -6.87 10.97
CA LYS A 24 5.01 -6.83 10.70
C LYS A 24 5.72 -8.19 10.73
N GLU A 25 5.22 -9.16 11.49
CA GLU A 25 5.79 -10.51 11.55
C GLU A 25 5.61 -11.31 10.25
N LEU A 26 4.65 -10.91 9.41
CA LEU A 26 4.37 -11.51 8.11
C LEU A 26 5.03 -10.73 6.96
N LEU A 27 5.72 -9.63 7.26
CA LEU A 27 6.34 -8.76 6.28
C LEU A 27 7.86 -8.97 6.30
N PRO A 28 8.57 -8.58 5.23
CA PRO A 28 10.03 -8.58 5.23
C PRO A 28 10.57 -7.77 6.41
N ASN A 29 11.70 -8.21 6.96
CA ASN A 29 12.43 -7.39 7.91
C ASN A 29 12.95 -6.13 7.20
N VAL A 30 12.76 -4.97 7.81
CA VAL A 30 13.13 -3.67 7.24
C VAL A 30 13.94 -2.87 8.25
N THR A 31 14.90 -2.08 7.77
CA THR A 31 15.73 -1.23 8.64
C THR A 31 14.97 -0.04 9.19
N ARG A 32 14.00 0.47 8.42
CA ARG A 32 13.15 1.60 8.78
C ARG A 32 11.79 1.43 8.11
N ILE A 33 10.74 1.64 8.89
CA ILE A 33 9.36 1.67 8.39
C ILE A 33 9.07 3.06 7.80
N ILE A 34 8.69 3.09 6.53
CA ILE A 34 8.17 4.26 5.81
C ILE A 34 6.67 4.06 5.66
N SER A 35 5.88 4.80 6.44
CA SER A 35 4.42 4.69 6.44
C SER A 35 3.76 6.05 6.41
N LEU A 36 2.59 6.09 5.77
CA LEU A 36 1.63 7.19 5.78
C LEU A 36 0.33 6.80 6.53
N LYS A 37 0.39 5.73 7.34
CA LYS A 37 -0.73 5.12 8.08
C LYS A 37 -1.76 4.42 7.20
N GLU A 38 -1.28 3.81 6.12
CA GLU A 38 -2.09 3.00 5.20
C GLU A 38 -2.57 1.66 5.78
N GLY A 39 -3.65 1.16 5.20
CA GLY A 39 -4.40 0.01 5.68
C GLY A 39 -5.43 0.39 6.74
N GLY A 40 -5.95 -0.61 7.45
CA GLY A 40 -7.00 -0.35 8.44
C GLY A 40 -8.33 0.19 7.88
N THR A 41 -8.48 0.18 6.56
CA THR A 41 -9.60 0.73 5.80
C THR A 41 -10.96 0.12 6.17
N PRO A 42 -12.07 0.82 5.96
CA PRO A 42 -13.41 0.33 6.28
C PRO A 42 -13.79 -0.95 5.52
N LEU A 43 -14.66 -1.75 6.13
CA LEU A 43 -15.44 -2.80 5.47
C LEU A 43 -16.91 -2.40 5.59
N VAL A 44 -17.53 -2.00 4.49
CA VAL A 44 -18.85 -1.35 4.46
C VAL A 44 -19.85 -2.31 3.85
N ARG A 45 -21.00 -2.54 4.49
CA ARG A 45 -22.08 -3.33 3.90
C ARG A 45 -22.68 -2.57 2.71
N ALA A 46 -22.74 -3.21 1.55
CA ALA A 46 -23.27 -2.61 0.33
C ALA A 46 -24.80 -2.62 0.36
N LYS A 47 -25.43 -1.55 -0.15
CA LYS A 47 -26.91 -1.48 -0.29
C LYS A 47 -27.46 -2.61 -1.18
N LEU A 48 -26.67 -3.04 -2.16
CA LEU A 48 -26.96 -4.18 -3.03
C LEU A 48 -27.25 -5.48 -2.27
N SER A 49 -26.85 -5.58 -0.99
CA SER A 49 -27.18 -6.73 -0.15
C SER A 49 -28.70 -6.94 -0.02
N GLU A 50 -29.47 -5.86 0.02
CA GLU A 50 -30.94 -5.91 0.14
C GLU A 50 -31.57 -6.44 -1.16
N GLU A 51 -31.10 -5.95 -2.31
CA GLU A 51 -31.60 -6.35 -3.63
C GLU A 51 -31.27 -7.82 -3.97
N LEU A 52 -30.08 -8.30 -3.56
CA LEU A 52 -29.64 -9.67 -3.85
C LEU A 52 -30.05 -10.70 -2.79
N GLY A 53 -30.60 -10.26 -1.64
CA GLY A 53 -30.93 -11.15 -0.53
C GLY A 53 -29.72 -11.85 0.11
N ILE A 54 -28.50 -11.34 -0.10
CA ILE A 54 -27.24 -11.88 0.43
C ILE A 54 -26.37 -10.76 0.99
N ASP A 55 -25.50 -11.05 1.97
CA ASP A 55 -24.59 -10.05 2.50
C ASP A 55 -23.43 -9.74 1.56
N VAL A 56 -23.39 -8.51 1.04
CA VAL A 56 -22.31 -7.99 0.20
C VAL A 56 -21.58 -6.88 0.96
N PHE A 57 -20.25 -6.96 1.00
CA PHE A 57 -19.40 -5.95 1.64
C PHE A 57 -18.40 -5.36 0.67
N ILE A 58 -18.17 -4.06 0.80
CA ILE A 58 -17.14 -3.30 0.09
C ILE A 58 -15.96 -3.11 1.02
N LYS A 59 -14.80 -3.62 0.62
CA LYS A 59 -13.53 -3.29 1.26
C LYS A 59 -13.01 -1.98 0.66
N ASP A 60 -13.30 -0.86 1.32
CA ASP A 60 -13.05 0.48 0.75
C ASP A 60 -11.57 0.89 0.86
N GLU A 61 -10.77 0.45 -0.10
CA GLU A 61 -9.35 0.80 -0.22
C GLU A 61 -9.09 2.22 -0.75
N THR A 62 -10.13 2.96 -1.15
CA THR A 62 -9.98 4.37 -1.54
C THR A 62 -9.68 5.28 -0.35
N ARG A 63 -9.78 4.75 0.88
CA ARG A 63 -9.50 5.46 2.14
C ARG A 63 -8.03 5.38 2.57
N ASN A 64 -7.16 4.79 1.75
CA ASN A 64 -5.72 4.88 1.96
C ASN A 64 -5.20 6.29 1.61
N PRO A 65 -4.03 6.70 2.13
CA PRO A 65 -3.47 8.05 1.96
C PRO A 65 -3.47 8.63 0.54
N THR A 66 -3.14 7.85 -0.50
CA THR A 66 -3.15 8.32 -1.89
C THR A 66 -4.43 7.92 -2.65
N GLY A 67 -5.46 7.47 -1.95
CA GLY A 67 -6.71 7.04 -2.55
C GLY A 67 -6.67 5.65 -3.19
N SER A 68 -5.63 4.84 -2.95
CA SER A 68 -5.47 3.55 -3.61
C SER A 68 -4.95 2.45 -2.69
N PHE A 69 -5.35 1.21 -2.98
CA PHE A 69 -4.78 0.01 -2.34
C PHE A 69 -3.26 -0.14 -2.58
N ARG A 70 -2.73 0.54 -3.61
CA ARG A 70 -1.29 0.52 -3.94
C ARG A 70 -0.40 1.07 -2.82
N ASP A 71 -0.96 1.86 -1.91
CA ASP A 71 -0.27 2.31 -0.70
C ASP A 71 0.25 1.17 0.17
N ARG A 72 -0.52 0.07 0.25
CA ARG A 72 -0.11 -1.10 1.02
C ARG A 72 1.12 -1.79 0.45
N LEU A 73 1.33 -1.68 -0.85
CA LEU A 73 2.53 -2.20 -1.51
C LEU A 73 3.68 -1.19 -1.39
N ALA A 74 3.40 0.10 -1.62
CA ALA A 74 4.40 1.15 -1.61
C ALA A 74 5.10 1.25 -0.24
N THR A 75 4.34 1.20 0.86
CA THR A 75 4.88 1.21 2.23
C THR A 75 5.91 0.09 2.47
N VAL A 76 5.58 -1.15 2.10
CA VAL A 76 6.44 -2.32 2.31
C VAL A 76 7.64 -2.27 1.36
N GLY A 77 7.39 -2.00 0.08
CA GLY A 77 8.42 -1.95 -0.96
C GLY A 77 9.45 -0.85 -0.70
N VAL A 78 9.02 0.35 -0.34
CA VAL A 78 9.93 1.46 -0.02
C VAL A 78 10.70 1.19 1.27
N SER A 79 10.05 0.65 2.31
CA SER A 79 10.72 0.31 3.57
C SER A 79 11.78 -0.78 3.40
N TYR A 80 11.45 -1.83 2.63
CA TYR A 80 12.38 -2.92 2.34
C TYR A 80 13.50 -2.49 1.40
N GLY A 81 13.17 -1.69 0.38
CA GLY A 81 14.11 -1.23 -0.63
C GLY A 81 15.06 -0.14 -0.15
N LEU A 82 14.81 0.48 1.01
CA LEU A 82 15.56 1.64 1.50
C LEU A 82 17.10 1.45 1.55
N PRO A 83 17.66 0.30 1.97
CA PRO A 83 19.10 0.07 1.94
C PRO A 83 19.70 0.02 0.53
N TYR A 84 18.88 -0.25 -0.49
CA TYR A 84 19.28 -0.37 -1.89
C TYR A 84 18.92 0.87 -2.71
N ALA A 85 18.08 1.75 -2.16
CA ALA A 85 17.62 2.97 -2.80
C ALA A 85 18.74 4.03 -2.75
N GLY A 86 19.65 3.98 -3.73
CA GLY A 86 20.68 5.00 -3.95
C GLY A 86 20.03 6.39 -4.12
N ASN A 87 19.71 6.76 -5.36
CA ASN A 87 19.08 8.06 -5.66
C ASN A 87 17.56 8.04 -5.41
N GLY A 88 16.89 6.89 -5.59
CA GLY A 88 15.44 6.82 -5.46
C GLY A 88 14.84 5.47 -5.80
N PHE A 89 13.53 5.49 -6.03
CA PHE A 89 12.73 4.34 -6.46
C PHE A 89 12.15 4.57 -7.85
N ILE A 90 11.92 3.52 -8.61
CA ILE A 90 11.42 3.60 -9.99
C ILE A 90 10.17 2.73 -10.19
N VAL A 91 9.23 3.22 -10.99
CA VAL A 91 8.06 2.45 -11.45
C VAL A 91 7.74 2.77 -12.90
N ALA A 92 7.39 1.73 -13.67
CA ALA A 92 6.84 1.88 -15.00
C ALA A 92 5.31 1.85 -14.93
N SER A 93 4.69 2.99 -14.65
CA SER A 93 3.22 3.13 -14.53
C SER A 93 2.84 4.60 -14.62
N ASP A 94 1.65 4.89 -15.11
CA ASP A 94 1.04 6.21 -15.25
C ASP A 94 -0.13 6.45 -14.28
N GLY A 95 -0.44 5.49 -13.41
CA GLY A 95 -1.62 5.50 -12.54
C GLY A 95 -1.29 5.41 -11.05
N ASN A 96 -2.22 4.83 -10.29
CA ASN A 96 -2.14 4.74 -8.82
C ASN A 96 -0.81 4.20 -8.27
N ALA A 97 -0.13 3.29 -8.97
CA ALA A 97 1.17 2.79 -8.52
C ALA A 97 2.25 3.88 -8.54
N ALA A 98 2.23 4.78 -9.54
CA ALA A 98 3.11 5.93 -9.60
C ALA A 98 2.80 6.95 -8.50
N ALA A 99 1.52 7.26 -8.30
CA ALA A 99 1.10 8.18 -7.24
C ALA A 99 1.48 7.66 -5.84
N SER A 100 1.19 6.39 -5.53
CA SER A 100 1.63 5.76 -4.29
C SER A 100 3.15 5.74 -4.17
N LEU A 101 3.91 5.31 -5.19
CA LEU A 101 5.37 5.31 -5.07
C LEU A 101 5.94 6.70 -4.78
N ALA A 102 5.45 7.73 -5.48
CA ALA A 102 5.89 9.11 -5.29
C ALA A 102 5.65 9.59 -3.85
N ALA A 103 4.47 9.33 -3.27
CA ALA A 103 4.16 9.73 -1.90
C ALA A 103 5.08 9.06 -0.86
N TYR A 104 5.36 7.76 -1.01
CA TYR A 104 6.19 7.02 -0.06
C TYR A 104 7.69 7.29 -0.26
N ALA A 105 8.15 7.49 -1.49
CA ALA A 105 9.52 7.93 -1.75
C ALA A 105 9.78 9.31 -1.13
N ALA A 106 8.85 10.26 -1.28
CA ALA A 106 8.91 11.56 -0.62
C ALA A 106 8.97 11.41 0.91
N ARG A 107 8.13 10.54 1.49
CA ARG A 107 8.18 10.23 2.94
C ARG A 107 9.52 9.63 3.39
N ALA A 108 10.23 8.94 2.49
CA ALA A 108 11.55 8.38 2.71
C ALA A 108 12.71 9.35 2.43
N ASN A 109 12.43 10.60 2.02
CA ASN A 109 13.42 11.56 1.50
C ASN A 109 14.23 10.99 0.31
N LYS A 110 13.53 10.40 -0.65
CA LYS A 110 14.09 9.79 -1.87
C LYS A 110 13.34 10.27 -3.10
N GLU A 111 14.00 10.24 -4.26
CA GLU A 111 13.34 10.54 -5.53
C GLU A 111 12.43 9.39 -5.98
N ALA A 112 11.39 9.72 -6.75
CA ALA A 112 10.54 8.76 -7.45
C ALA A 112 10.65 8.99 -8.95
N PHE A 113 11.13 7.98 -9.67
CA PHE A 113 11.23 7.96 -11.11
C PHE A 113 10.00 7.23 -11.69
N VAL A 114 9.17 7.96 -12.42
CA VAL A 114 7.97 7.42 -13.04
C VAL A 114 8.22 7.34 -14.55
N VAL A 115 8.31 6.11 -15.07
CA VAL A 115 8.59 5.85 -16.49
C VAL A 115 7.29 5.52 -17.19
N VAL A 116 6.99 6.28 -18.24
CA VAL A 116 5.75 6.14 -19.00
C VAL A 116 6.01 6.19 -20.51
N PRO A 117 5.22 5.49 -21.35
CA PRO A 117 5.33 5.60 -22.80
C PRO A 117 5.08 7.04 -23.29
N LYS A 118 5.80 7.43 -24.36
CA LYS A 118 5.66 8.77 -24.99
C LYS A 118 4.23 9.09 -25.47
N LYS A 119 3.40 8.09 -25.73
CA LYS A 119 2.03 8.24 -26.27
C LYS A 119 0.95 8.55 -25.22
N LEU A 120 1.33 8.82 -23.97
CA LEU A 120 0.36 9.23 -22.95
C LEU A 120 -0.12 10.66 -23.19
N THR A 121 -1.42 10.81 -23.37
CA THR A 121 -2.09 12.12 -23.38
C THR A 121 -2.37 12.53 -21.93
N ARG A 122 -2.32 13.83 -21.59
CA ARG A 122 -2.58 14.31 -20.21
C ARG A 122 -3.95 13.88 -19.64
N GLU A 123 -4.87 13.45 -20.51
CA GLU A 123 -6.24 13.07 -20.19
C GLU A 123 -6.41 11.60 -19.76
N SER A 124 -5.44 10.73 -20.05
CA SER A 124 -5.57 9.28 -19.73
C SER A 124 -5.26 8.95 -18.26
N SER A 125 -4.66 9.88 -17.52
CA SER A 125 -4.15 9.65 -16.15
C SER A 125 -5.15 9.93 -15.01
N PHE A 126 -6.38 10.39 -15.31
CA PHE A 126 -7.41 10.75 -14.32
C PHE A 126 -8.79 10.13 -14.56
N ARG A 127 -8.89 9.11 -15.42
CA ARG A 127 -10.13 8.34 -15.59
C ARG A 127 -10.15 7.11 -14.69
#